data_AF-A0A4Z2E9X0-F1
#
_entry.id   AF-A0A4Z2E9X0-F1
#
_cell.length_a   1.000
_cell.length_b   1.000
_cell.length_c   1.000
_cell.angle_alpha   90.00
_cell.angle_beta   90.00
_cell.angle_gamma   90.00
#
_symmetry.space_group_name_H-M   'P 1'
#
loop_
_entity.id
_entity.type
_entity.pdbx_description
1 polymer ?
#
loop_
_entity_poly.entity_id
_entity_poly.type
_entity_poly.pdbx_seq_one_letter_code
_entity_poly.pdbx_strand_id
1 'polypeptide(L)' 'MITAALRMFMELGMLQKFKIDYETLCRWLLTVRKNYRMVLYHNWRHAFNVCQCMFAMLTVNSMLL' A
#
# COMPACT_ATOMS: atom_id res chain seq x y z
N MET A 1 -4.66 -2.83 -8.20
CA MET A 1 -3.59 -2.99 -7.19
C MET A 1 -2.88 -1.68 -6.86
N ILE A 2 -2.36 -0.92 -7.84
CA ILE A 2 -1.73 0.40 -7.53
C ILE A 2 -2.75 1.41 -6.98
N THR A 3 -3.89 1.59 -7.65
CA THR A 3 -4.98 2.46 -7.18
C THR A 3 -5.54 2.02 -5.83
N ALA A 4 -5.67 0.71 -5.61
CA ALA A 4 -6.05 0.14 -4.32
C ALA A 4 -5.00 0.44 -3.23
N ALA A 5 -3.71 0.29 -3.51
CA ALA A 5 -2.64 0.65 -2.58
C ALA A 5 -2.66 2.13 -2.23
N LEU A 6 -2.80 3.00 -3.24
CA LEU A 6 -2.97 4.43 -3.03
C LEU A 6 -4.16 4.73 -2.11
N ARG A 7 -5.31 4.08 -2.35
CA ARG A 7 -6.51 4.23 -1.52
C ARG A 7 -6.28 3.79 -0.08
N MET A 8 -5.57 2.69 0.17
CA MET A 8 -5.23 2.23 1.53
C MET A 8 -4.42 3.29 2.30
N PHE A 9 -3.43 3.94 1.67
CA PHE A 9 -2.67 5.03 2.31
C PHE A 9 -3.54 6.25 2.61
N MET A 10 -4.48 6.58 1.72
CA MET A 10 -5.41 7.69 1.91
C MET A 10 -6.41 7.40 3.03
N GLU A 11 -7.00 6.20 3.08
CA GLU A 11 -7.98 5.82 4.11
C GLU A 11 -7.37 5.69 5.50
N LEU A 12 -6.11 5.27 5.60
CA LEU A 12 -5.36 5.29 6.87
C LEU A 12 -4.89 6.71 7.27
N GLY A 13 -5.22 7.75 6.51
CA GLY A 13 -4.85 9.14 6.81
C GLY A 13 -3.34 9.42 6.74
N MET A 14 -2.56 8.55 6.11
CA MET A 14 -1.10 8.61 6.15
C MET A 14 -0.53 9.84 5.43
N LEU A 15 -1.17 10.27 4.33
CA LEU A 15 -0.73 11.45 3.58
C LEU A 15 -0.75 12.69 4.47
N GLN A 16 -1.82 12.88 5.23
CA GLN A 16 -1.95 14.03 6.15
C GLN A 16 -1.02 13.88 7.35
N LYS A 17 -1.03 12.70 8.01
CA LYS A 17 -0.25 12.45 9.23
C LYS A 17 1.26 12.66 9.02
N PHE A 18 1.78 12.21 7.88
CA PHE A 18 3.20 12.27 7.57
C PHE A 18 3.56 13.33 6.53
N LYS A 19 2.59 14.17 6.12
CA LYS A 19 2.78 15.22 5.09
C LYS A 19 3.37 14.66 3.79
N ILE A 20 2.87 13.50 3.35
CA ILE A 20 3.32 12.85 2.11
C ILE A 20 2.61 13.52 0.94
N ASP A 21 3.39 14.07 0.02
CA ASP A 21 2.91 14.61 -1.24
C ASP A 21 2.28 13.50 -2.12
N TYR A 22 1.13 13.81 -2.75
CA TYR A 22 0.35 12.83 -3.50
C TYR A 22 1.11 12.26 -4.71
N GLU A 23 1.79 13.11 -5.47
CA GLU A 23 2.56 12.66 -6.63
C GLU A 23 3.78 11.85 -6.21
N THR A 24 4.39 12.21 -5.08
CA THR A 24 5.49 11.46 -4.48
C THR A 24 5.05 10.04 -4.10
N LEU A 25 3.88 9.89 -3.47
CA LEU A 25 3.33 8.56 -3.17
C LEU A 25 3.01 7.76 -4.45
N CYS A 26 2.45 8.41 -5.47
CA CYS A 26 2.16 7.75 -6.75
C CYS A 26 3.44 7.23 -7.42
N ARG A 27 4.47 8.07 -7.53
CA ARG A 27 5.78 7.68 -8.09
C ARG A 27 6.46 6.59 -7.26
N TRP A 28 6.34 6.67 -5.93
CA TRP A 28 6.85 5.65 -5.03
C TRP A 28 6.17 4.29 -5.27
N LEU A 29 4.84 4.23 -5.31
CA LEU A 29 4.10 2.98 -5.58
C LEU A 29 4.46 2.37 -6.94
N LEU A 30 4.60 3.19 -7.99
CA LEU A 30 5.05 2.74 -9.31
C LEU A 30 6.48 2.18 -9.26
N THR A 31 7.37 2.84 -8.51
CA THR A 31 8.75 2.39 -8.31
C THR A 31 8.81 1.08 -7.55
N VAL A 32 8.04 0.91 -6.47
CA VAL A 32 7.96 -0.36 -5.72
C VAL A 32 7.51 -1.49 -6.65
N ARG A 33 6.42 -1.30 -7.41
CA ARG A 33 5.95 -2.31 -8.38
C ARG A 33 7.02 -2.67 -9.42
N LYS A 34 7.71 -1.68 -9.98
CA LYS A 34 8.75 -1.89 -11.00
C LYS A 34 9.90 -2.75 -10.48
N ASN A 35 10.20 -2.69 -9.19
CA ASN A 35 11.32 -3.40 -8.58
C ASN A 35 10.99 -4.82 -8.10
N TYR A 36 9.72 -5.24 -8.14
CA TYR A 36 9.37 -6.65 -7.94
C TYR A 36 9.59 -7.47 -9.23
N ARG A 37 10.27 -8.61 -9.10
CA ARG A 37 10.57 -9.52 -10.23
C ARG A 37 9.34 -10.34 -10.63
N MET A 38 9.30 -10.78 -11.88
CA MET A 38 8.29 -11.73 -12.37
C MET A 38 8.66 -13.18 -12.02
N VAL A 39 8.47 -13.53 -10.74
CA VAL A 39 8.64 -14.89 -10.22
C VAL A 39 7.30 -15.50 -9.83
N LEU A 40 7.23 -16.82 -9.66
CA LEU A 40 5.97 -17.55 -9.44
C LEU A 40 5.18 -17.04 -8.23
N TYR A 41 5.85 -16.75 -7.10
CA TYR A 41 5.18 -16.37 -5.86
C TYR A 41 5.57 -14.99 -5.33
N HIS A 42 6.85 -14.75 -5.03
CA HIS A 42 7.36 -13.50 -4.44
C HIS A 42 7.42 -12.33 -5.45
N ASN A 43 6.30 -12.05 -6.10
CA ASN A 43 6.11 -10.99 -7.08
C ASN A 43 5.24 -9.86 -6.49
N TRP A 44 4.96 -8.84 -7.31
CA TRP A 44 4.14 -7.69 -6.91
C TRP A 44 2.75 -8.09 -6.36
N ARG A 45 2.17 -9.20 -6.86
CA ARG A 45 0.88 -9.70 -6.36
C ARG A 45 0.96 -10.15 -4.91
N HIS A 46 2.00 -10.90 -4.56
CA HIS A 46 2.23 -11.31 -3.19
C HIS A 46 2.45 -10.10 -2.27
N ALA A 47 3.30 -9.15 -2.66
CA ALA A 47 3.56 -7.93 -1.87
C ALA A 47 2.30 -7.11 -1.59
N PHE A 48 1.45 -6.92 -2.60
CA PHE A 48 0.17 -6.23 -2.44
C PHE A 48 -0.79 -7.00 -1.54
N ASN A 49 -0.86 -8.33 -1.63
CA ASN A 49 -1.73 -9.14 -0.75
C ASN A 49 -1.29 -9.01 0.72
N VAL A 50 0.02 -8.98 0.99
CA VAL A 50 0.54 -8.72 2.35
C VAL A 50 0.14 -7.32 2.83
N CYS A 51 0.27 -6.30 1.98
CA CYS A 51 -0.18 -4.94 2.30
C CYS A 51 -1.70 -4.85 2.56
N GLN A 52 -2.50 -5.53 1.75
CA GLN A 52 -3.95 -5.60 1.92
C GLN A 52 -4.35 -6.34 3.20
N CYS A 53 -3.64 -7.41 3.56
CA CYS A 53 -3.83 -8.11 4.83
C CYS A 53 -3.58 -7.18 6.02
N MET A 54 -2.46 -6.43 5.99
CA MET A 54 -2.18 -5.43 7.03
C MET A 54 -3.27 -4.35 7.09
N PHE A 55 -3.69 -3.82 5.94
CA PHE A 55 -4.78 -2.86 5.89
C PHE A 55 -6.08 -3.43 6.49
N ALA A 56 -6.44 -4.68 6.18
CA ALA A 56 -7.60 -5.35 6.76
C ALA A 56 -7.45 -5.52 8.28
N MET A 57 -6.28 -5.93 8.78
CA MET A 57 -6.03 -6.04 10.23
C MET A 57 -6.22 -4.70 10.95
N LEU A 58 -5.78 -3.59 10.34
CA LEU A 58 -5.91 -2.25 10.91
C LEU A 58 -7.35 -1.70 10.86
N THR A 59 -8.15 -2.11 9.87
CA THR A 59 -9.47 -1.50 9.59
C THR A 59 -10.65 -2.36 10.03
N VAL A 60 -10.55 -3.69 9.98
CA VAL A 60 -11.68 -4.60 10.26
C VAL A 60 -11.86 -4.82 11.76
N ASN A 61 -10.80 -4.72 12.56
CA ASN A 61 -10.83 -5.13 13.97
C ASN A 61 -10.75 -4.00 15.01
N SER A 62 -10.91 -2.73 14.62
CA SER A 62 -10.76 -1.61 15.58
C SER A 62 -9.44 -1.72 16.38
N MET A 63 -8.32 -1.98 15.69
CA MET A 63 -6.98 -1.84 16.29
C MET A 63 -6.43 -0.42 16.06
N LEU A 64 -7.34 0.56 16.11
CA LEU A 64 -7.06 1.91 16.56
C LEU A 64 -7.47 1.92 18.03
N LEU A 65 -6.51 2.24 18.90
CA LEU A 65 -6.64 2.52 20.35
C LEU A 65 -8.06 2.70 20.87
#